data_AF-C0Z2A1-F1
#
_entry.id   AF-C0Z2A1-F1
#
_cell.length_a   1.000
_cell.length_b   1.000
_cell.length_c   1.000
_cell.angle_alpha   90.00
_cell.angle_beta   90.00
_cell.angle_gamma   90.00
#
_symmetry.space_group_name_H-M   'P 1'
#
loop_
_entity.id
_entity.type
_entity.pdbx_description
1 polymer ?
#
loop_
_entity_poly.entity_id
_entity_poly.type
_entity_poly.pdbx_seq_one_letter_code
_entity_poly.pdbx_strand_id
1 'polypeptide(L)'
;MLKPKLVGEAMSAIAANTNVPVTVKCRIGVDNHDSYDELCDFIYKVSTLSPTRHFIVHSRKALLGGISPADNRRIPPLKYEYYYALVRDFPDLRFTINGGITSVSKVNAALKEGAHGVMVGRAAYNNPWQTLGQVDTAVYGVPSSGLTRRQVLEQYQVYGDSVLGTHGNGRPNVRDLVKPLLNLFHSENGNSLWKRRADAAFKECRSVGSLLEESLRAIPDCVLDSPISGSPESGDEDVFADVHNVLPPPYEAGEEIILCA
;
A
#
# COMPACT_ATOMS: atom_id res chain seq x y z
N MET A 1 2.70 -13.90 13.74
CA MET A 1 4.09 -13.86 14.23
C MET A 1 4.27 -14.69 15.48
N LEU A 2 3.52 -14.45 16.56
CA LEU A 2 3.62 -15.21 17.82
C LEU A 2 3.35 -16.74 17.72
N LYS A 3 2.68 -17.20 16.66
CA LYS A 3 2.39 -18.63 16.41
C LYS A 3 2.80 -18.99 14.97
N PRO A 4 4.11 -19.06 14.65
CA PRO A 4 4.59 -19.23 13.28
C PRO A 4 4.13 -20.55 12.64
N LYS A 5 4.17 -21.66 13.39
CA LYS A 5 3.70 -22.98 12.93
C LYS A 5 2.25 -22.97 12.47
N LEU A 6 1.35 -22.42 13.31
CA LEU A 6 -0.07 -22.30 12.99
C LEU A 6 -0.32 -21.46 11.72
N VAL A 7 0.48 -20.40 11.51
CA VAL A 7 0.39 -19.60 10.28
C VAL A 7 0.81 -20.43 9.07
N GLY A 8 1.90 -21.19 9.16
CA GLY A 8 2.33 -22.10 8.10
C GLY A 8 1.25 -23.13 7.73
N GLU A 9 0.68 -23.80 8.74
CA GLU A 9 -0.43 -24.76 8.55
C GLU A 9 -1.66 -24.12 7.90
N ALA A 10 -2.04 -22.92 8.35
CA ALA A 10 -3.15 -22.17 7.75
C ALA A 10 -2.87 -21.80 6.29
N MET A 11 -1.67 -21.34 5.96
CA MET A 11 -1.29 -21.01 4.59
C MET A 11 -1.26 -22.24 3.68
N SER A 12 -0.83 -23.39 4.20
CA SER A 12 -0.89 -24.68 3.50
C SER A 12 -2.33 -25.08 3.20
N ALA A 13 -3.22 -24.99 4.19
CA ALA A 13 -4.64 -25.28 4.01
C ALA A 13 -5.31 -24.34 2.99
N ILE A 14 -4.99 -23.05 3.00
CA ILE A 14 -5.50 -22.09 2.01
C ILE A 14 -4.98 -22.47 0.61
N ALA A 15 -3.68 -22.73 0.47
CA ALA A 15 -3.06 -23.10 -0.81
C ALA A 15 -3.67 -24.38 -1.39
N ALA A 16 -4.01 -25.37 -0.56
CA ALA A 16 -4.64 -26.61 -1.02
C ALA A 16 -6.05 -26.40 -1.63
N ASN A 17 -6.68 -25.25 -1.38
CA ASN A 17 -8.03 -24.93 -1.84
C ASN A 17 -8.06 -23.85 -2.94
N THR A 18 -6.91 -23.53 -3.55
CA THR A 18 -6.84 -22.56 -4.63
C THR A 18 -5.70 -22.84 -5.58
N ASN A 19 -5.86 -22.42 -6.84
CA ASN A 19 -4.82 -22.55 -7.86
C ASN A 19 -4.00 -21.26 -8.03
N VAL A 20 -4.33 -20.19 -7.31
CA VAL A 20 -3.55 -18.94 -7.35
C VAL A 20 -2.48 -18.90 -6.26
N PRO A 21 -1.34 -18.23 -6.47
CA PRO A 21 -0.32 -18.09 -5.46
C PRO A 21 -0.86 -17.46 -4.17
N VAL A 22 -0.53 -18.08 -3.03
CA VAL A 22 -0.83 -17.52 -1.70
C VAL A 22 0.36 -16.73 -1.17
N THR A 23 0.09 -15.61 -0.50
CA THR A 23 1.11 -14.68 0.00
C THR A 23 0.83 -14.30 1.45
N VAL A 24 1.86 -13.89 2.19
CA VAL A 24 1.70 -13.42 3.58
C VAL A 24 2.09 -11.97 3.69
N LYS A 25 1.17 -11.14 4.18
CA LYS A 25 1.49 -9.77 4.61
C LYS A 25 1.66 -9.71 6.12
N CYS A 26 2.83 -9.30 6.59
CA CYS A 26 3.17 -9.26 8.01
C CYS A 26 3.80 -7.92 8.42
N ARG A 27 4.09 -7.81 9.72
CA ARG A 27 4.96 -6.80 10.31
C ARG A 27 6.31 -7.45 10.65
N ILE A 28 7.28 -6.65 11.08
CA ILE A 28 8.60 -7.14 11.51
C ILE A 28 8.65 -7.68 12.95
N GLY A 29 7.56 -7.56 13.70
CA GLY A 29 7.51 -8.01 15.09
C GLY A 29 6.20 -7.64 15.78
N VAL A 30 5.99 -8.15 16.99
CA VAL A 30 4.83 -7.86 17.85
C VAL A 30 5.30 -7.64 19.28
N ASP A 31 4.96 -6.50 19.87
CA ASP A 31 5.34 -6.10 21.22
C ASP A 31 6.86 -6.20 21.45
N ASN A 32 7.31 -7.13 22.29
CA ASN A 32 8.73 -7.39 22.57
C ASN A 32 9.30 -8.58 21.77
N HIS A 33 8.49 -9.19 20.90
CA HIS A 33 8.90 -10.21 19.94
C HIS A 33 9.20 -9.54 18.59
N ASP A 34 10.29 -8.77 18.57
CA ASP A 34 10.70 -7.92 17.44
C ASP A 34 12.20 -7.98 17.14
N SER A 35 12.88 -9.06 17.56
CA SER A 35 14.25 -9.35 17.11
C SER A 35 14.26 -9.76 15.63
N TYR A 36 15.42 -9.61 14.99
CA TYR A 36 15.60 -10.04 13.60
C TYR A 36 15.50 -11.57 13.46
N ASP A 37 16.06 -12.32 14.42
CA ASP A 37 15.99 -13.78 14.44
C ASP A 37 14.55 -14.28 14.57
N GLU A 38 13.72 -13.69 15.43
CA GLU A 38 12.29 -14.05 15.53
C GLU A 38 11.52 -13.79 14.22
N LEU A 39 11.89 -12.74 13.47
CA LEU A 39 11.32 -12.48 12.16
C LEU A 39 11.77 -13.54 11.14
N CYS A 40 13.06 -13.89 11.11
CA CYS A 40 13.60 -14.94 10.24
C CYS A 40 12.97 -16.30 10.53
N ASP A 41 12.85 -16.67 11.81
CA ASP A 41 12.16 -17.86 12.28
C ASP A 41 10.71 -17.94 11.77
N PHE A 42 10.00 -16.81 11.80
CA PHE A 42 8.65 -16.73 11.27
C PHE A 42 8.62 -16.97 9.76
N ILE A 43 9.51 -16.32 9.00
CA ILE A 43 9.59 -16.47 7.54
C ILE A 43 9.96 -17.90 7.17
N TYR A 44 10.97 -18.48 7.82
CA TYR A 44 11.40 -19.85 7.63
C TYR A 44 10.26 -20.83 7.89
N LYS A 45 9.64 -20.79 9.09
CA LYS A 45 8.57 -21.73 9.45
C LYS A 45 7.38 -21.66 8.50
N VAL A 46 6.97 -20.46 8.08
CA VAL A 46 5.83 -20.29 7.16
C VAL A 46 6.17 -20.79 5.75
N SER A 47 7.38 -20.51 5.24
CA SER A 47 7.79 -20.93 3.90
C SER A 47 8.13 -22.42 3.82
N THR A 48 8.57 -23.05 4.91
CA THR A 48 8.80 -24.50 4.98
C THR A 48 7.49 -25.28 5.08
N LEU A 49 6.54 -24.83 5.91
CA LEU A 49 5.27 -25.54 6.13
C LEU A 49 4.21 -25.26 5.06
N SER A 50 4.45 -24.35 4.12
CA SER A 50 3.48 -23.99 3.09
C SER A 50 4.14 -23.65 1.74
N PRO A 51 3.37 -23.66 0.64
CA PRO A 51 3.85 -23.17 -0.66
C PRO A 51 4.09 -21.65 -0.75
N THR A 52 3.97 -20.91 0.36
CA THR A 52 4.15 -19.45 0.37
C THR A 52 5.59 -19.10 -0.01
N ARG A 53 5.77 -18.32 -1.08
CA ARG A 53 7.09 -17.85 -1.55
C ARG A 53 7.21 -16.33 -1.64
N HIS A 54 6.14 -15.59 -1.32
CA HIS A 54 6.13 -14.13 -1.36
C HIS A 54 5.57 -13.53 -0.08
N PHE A 55 6.38 -12.70 0.56
CA PHE A 55 6.05 -12.00 1.80
C PHE A 55 5.99 -10.49 1.56
N ILE A 56 4.95 -9.84 2.08
CA ILE A 56 4.84 -8.38 2.10
C ILE A 56 5.11 -7.91 3.53
N VAL A 57 6.25 -7.26 3.73
CA VAL A 57 6.74 -6.91 5.08
C VAL A 57 6.51 -5.43 5.33
N HIS A 58 5.61 -5.12 6.27
CA HIS A 58 5.56 -3.78 6.82
C HIS A 58 6.70 -3.60 7.80
N SER A 59 7.64 -2.70 7.51
CA SER A 59 8.88 -2.44 8.28
C SER A 59 8.66 -1.77 9.64
N ARG A 60 7.51 -1.97 10.30
CA ARG A 60 7.24 -1.55 11.68
C ARG A 60 6.70 -2.74 12.45
N LYS A 61 7.07 -2.87 13.73
CA LYS A 61 6.41 -3.82 14.64
C LYS A 61 5.00 -3.39 14.98
N ALA A 62 4.13 -4.31 15.40
CA ALA A 62 2.86 -3.99 16.03
C ALA A 62 3.06 -3.86 17.54
N LEU A 63 2.37 -2.90 18.15
CA LEU A 63 2.16 -2.83 19.60
C LEU A 63 0.68 -3.13 19.85
N LEU A 64 0.38 -4.25 20.48
CA LEU A 64 -1.01 -4.67 20.71
C LEU A 64 -1.61 -3.99 21.95
N GLY A 65 -0.77 -3.53 22.87
CA GLY A 65 -1.14 -2.75 24.05
C GLY A 65 -0.79 -1.26 23.93
N GLY A 66 -1.63 -0.42 24.52
CA GLY A 66 -1.25 0.95 24.88
C GLY A 66 -1.33 2.03 23.80
N ILE A 67 -1.61 1.69 22.53
CA ILE A 67 -1.74 2.70 21.45
C ILE A 67 -2.83 2.34 20.41
N SER A 68 -3.36 3.36 19.72
CA SER A 68 -4.38 3.17 18.68
C SER A 68 -3.83 2.51 17.40
N PRO A 69 -4.69 1.96 16.51
CA PRO A 69 -4.25 1.49 15.19
C PRO A 69 -3.58 2.57 14.32
N ALA A 70 -3.98 3.83 14.49
CA ALA A 70 -3.36 4.97 13.80
C ALA A 70 -1.94 5.23 14.33
N ASP A 71 -1.78 5.22 15.65
CA ASP A 71 -0.49 5.36 16.31
C ASP A 71 0.44 4.19 16.01
N ASN A 72 -0.09 2.97 15.89
CA ASN A 72 0.65 1.79 15.43
C ASN A 72 1.27 1.94 14.04
N ARG A 73 0.83 2.93 13.25
CA ARG A 73 1.39 3.26 11.93
C ARG A 73 2.23 4.54 11.94
N ARG A 74 2.57 5.07 13.11
CA ARG A 74 3.33 6.31 13.29
C ARG A 74 4.42 6.18 14.36
N ILE A 75 4.09 5.62 15.52
CA ILE A 75 4.94 5.61 16.72
C ILE A 75 6.10 4.61 16.61
N PRO A 76 5.92 3.30 16.33
CA PRO A 76 7.07 2.41 16.19
C PRO A 76 7.97 2.88 15.04
N PRO A 77 9.30 2.90 15.21
CA PRO A 77 10.19 3.31 14.12
C PRO A 77 10.11 2.32 12.96
N LEU A 78 10.42 2.82 11.76
CA LEU A 78 10.62 1.97 10.60
C LEU A 78 12.01 1.34 10.70
N LYS A 79 12.11 0.02 10.47
CA LYS A 79 13.36 -0.73 10.35
C LYS A 79 13.46 -1.34 8.96
N TYR A 80 13.95 -0.57 7.99
CA TYR A 80 14.10 -1.04 6.61
C TYR A 80 15.26 -2.03 6.47
N GLU A 81 16.27 -1.92 7.35
CA GLU A 81 17.39 -2.83 7.45
C GLU A 81 16.97 -4.29 7.69
N TYR A 82 15.91 -4.53 8.46
CA TYR A 82 15.35 -5.88 8.62
C TYR A 82 14.75 -6.41 7.31
N TYR A 83 14.13 -5.55 6.50
CA TYR A 83 13.59 -5.97 5.21
C TYR A 83 14.71 -6.38 4.25
N TYR A 84 15.76 -5.56 4.11
CA TYR A 84 16.86 -5.89 3.20
C TYR A 84 17.72 -7.06 3.71
N ALA A 85 17.81 -7.24 5.02
CA ALA A 85 18.43 -8.44 5.58
C ALA A 85 17.63 -9.71 5.22
N LEU A 86 16.28 -9.67 5.21
CA LEU A 86 15.47 -10.80 4.72
C LEU A 86 15.74 -11.10 3.23
N VAL A 87 15.91 -10.05 2.40
CA VAL A 87 16.27 -10.22 0.99
C VAL A 87 17.64 -10.91 0.84
N ARG A 88 18.61 -10.59 1.72
CA ARG A 88 19.92 -11.26 1.77
C ARG A 88 19.81 -12.72 2.25
N ASP A 89 19.09 -12.96 3.34
CA ASP A 89 19.12 -14.25 4.05
C ASP A 89 18.17 -15.30 3.45
N PHE A 90 17.20 -14.88 2.62
CA PHE A 90 16.24 -15.77 1.97
C PHE A 90 16.19 -15.52 0.44
N PRO A 91 17.27 -15.79 -0.31
CA PRO A 91 17.35 -15.48 -1.74
C PRO A 91 16.33 -16.22 -2.62
N ASP A 92 15.81 -17.36 -2.15
CA ASP A 92 14.78 -18.14 -2.83
C ASP A 92 13.35 -17.60 -2.61
N LEU A 93 13.17 -16.61 -1.73
CA LEU A 93 11.89 -15.98 -1.43
C LEU A 93 11.81 -14.57 -2.03
N ARG A 94 10.58 -14.13 -2.29
CA ARG A 94 10.30 -12.76 -2.75
C ARG A 94 9.77 -11.91 -1.61
N PHE A 95 10.20 -10.66 -1.56
CA PHE A 95 9.77 -9.72 -0.54
C PHE A 95 9.24 -8.41 -1.13
N THR A 96 8.10 -7.93 -0.67
CA THR A 96 7.60 -6.58 -0.99
C THR A 96 7.70 -5.69 0.24
N ILE A 97 8.41 -4.57 0.12
CA ILE A 97 8.60 -3.62 1.21
C ILE A 97 7.33 -2.79 1.41
N ASN A 98 7.02 -2.46 2.66
CA ASN A 98 5.87 -1.65 3.01
C ASN A 98 6.13 -0.77 4.25
N GLY A 99 5.47 0.38 4.30
CA GLY A 99 5.48 1.31 5.44
C GLY A 99 6.35 2.52 5.19
N GLY A 100 5.82 3.72 5.42
CA GLY A 100 6.58 4.98 5.31
C GLY A 100 6.89 5.46 3.88
N ILE A 101 6.65 4.64 2.86
CA ILE A 101 6.88 5.00 1.45
C ILE A 101 5.69 5.82 0.94
N THR A 102 5.95 7.09 0.61
CA THR A 102 4.92 8.10 0.34
C THR A 102 4.99 8.75 -1.03
N SER A 103 6.02 8.45 -1.82
CA SER A 103 6.27 9.07 -3.12
C SER A 103 6.78 8.03 -4.11
N VAL A 104 6.60 8.29 -5.40
CA VAL A 104 7.15 7.46 -6.48
C VAL A 104 8.69 7.49 -6.47
N SER A 105 9.29 8.61 -6.04
CA SER A 105 10.74 8.68 -5.78
C SER A 105 11.20 7.60 -4.81
N LYS A 106 10.55 7.50 -3.63
CA LYS A 106 10.86 6.47 -2.64
C LYS A 106 10.55 5.06 -3.11
N VAL A 107 9.55 4.88 -3.98
CA VAL A 107 9.30 3.58 -4.64
C VAL A 107 10.51 3.19 -5.48
N ASN A 108 10.97 4.07 -6.36
CA ASN A 108 12.11 3.80 -7.23
C ASN A 108 13.42 3.63 -6.45
N ALA A 109 13.63 4.40 -5.39
CA ALA A 109 14.78 4.22 -4.49
C ALA A 109 14.77 2.83 -3.84
N ALA A 110 13.63 2.39 -3.29
CA ALA A 110 13.53 1.04 -2.72
C ALA A 110 13.77 -0.08 -3.75
N LEU A 111 13.24 0.07 -4.97
CA LEU A 111 13.47 -0.89 -6.05
C LEU A 111 14.95 -0.93 -6.46
N LYS A 112 15.62 0.22 -6.54
CA LYS A 112 17.04 0.33 -6.85
C LYS A 112 17.91 -0.38 -5.83
N GLU A 113 17.54 -0.32 -4.55
CA GLU A 113 18.26 -1.00 -3.46
C GLU A 113 17.98 -2.51 -3.36
N GLY A 114 17.15 -3.07 -4.25
CA GLY A 114 16.94 -4.51 -4.39
C GLY A 114 15.60 -5.03 -3.87
N ALA A 115 14.63 -4.17 -3.55
CA ALA A 115 13.28 -4.62 -3.22
C ALA A 115 12.61 -5.29 -4.44
N HIS A 116 12.06 -6.49 -4.28
CA HIS A 116 11.31 -7.15 -5.37
C HIS A 116 10.03 -6.38 -5.75
N GLY A 117 9.44 -5.67 -4.79
CA GLY A 117 8.31 -4.78 -5.05
C GLY A 117 8.03 -3.85 -3.88
N VAL A 118 7.19 -2.85 -4.11
CA VAL A 118 6.85 -1.84 -3.12
C VAL A 118 5.33 -1.74 -2.96
N MET A 119 4.84 -1.86 -1.73
CA MET A 119 3.43 -1.65 -1.44
C MET A 119 3.19 -0.26 -0.84
N VAL A 120 2.43 0.57 -1.56
CA VAL A 120 2.03 1.90 -1.12
C VAL A 120 0.57 1.87 -0.62
N GLY A 121 0.35 2.32 0.62
CA GLY A 121 -0.97 2.33 1.25
C GLY A 121 -1.55 3.73 1.37
N ARG A 122 -1.33 4.38 2.53
CA ARG A 122 -1.93 5.68 2.87
C ARG A 122 -1.67 6.77 1.84
N ALA A 123 -0.50 6.82 1.21
CA ALA A 123 -0.20 7.84 0.21
C ALA A 123 -1.12 7.71 -1.01
N ALA A 124 -1.34 6.48 -1.50
CA ALA A 124 -2.27 6.21 -2.61
C ALA A 124 -3.71 6.60 -2.24
N TYR A 125 -4.13 6.49 -0.98
CA TYR A 125 -5.46 6.92 -0.55
C TYR A 125 -5.58 8.43 -0.27
N ASN A 126 -4.54 9.05 0.30
CA ASN A 126 -4.55 10.44 0.73
C ASN A 126 -4.20 11.42 -0.38
N ASN A 127 -3.42 10.97 -1.36
CA ASN A 127 -2.98 11.76 -2.51
C ASN A 127 -2.90 10.86 -3.76
N PRO A 128 -4.04 10.28 -4.21
CA PRO A 128 -4.08 9.31 -5.31
C PRO A 128 -3.53 9.87 -6.61
N TRP A 129 -3.86 11.12 -6.96
CA TRP A 129 -3.43 11.70 -8.24
C TRP A 129 -1.90 11.73 -8.37
N GLN A 130 -1.22 12.32 -7.39
CA GLN A 130 0.24 12.42 -7.43
C GLN A 130 0.94 11.08 -7.16
N THR A 131 0.38 10.23 -6.30
CA THR A 131 1.02 8.96 -5.94
C THR A 131 0.90 7.90 -7.03
N LEU A 132 -0.25 7.84 -7.72
CA LEU A 132 -0.56 6.79 -8.68
C LEU A 132 -0.41 7.25 -10.14
N GLY A 133 -0.65 8.53 -10.44
CA GLY A 133 -0.69 9.03 -11.81
C GLY A 133 0.65 8.93 -12.56
N GLN A 134 1.77 8.78 -11.85
CA GLN A 134 3.11 8.64 -12.44
C GLN A 134 3.63 7.20 -12.42
N VAL A 135 2.92 6.24 -11.82
CA VAL A 135 3.44 4.88 -11.59
C VAL A 135 3.74 4.17 -12.91
N ASP A 136 2.82 4.22 -13.87
CA ASP A 136 2.98 3.58 -15.18
C ASP A 136 4.26 4.03 -15.88
N THR A 137 4.55 5.34 -15.89
CA THR A 137 5.75 5.88 -16.53
C THR A 137 7.00 5.71 -15.69
N ALA A 138 6.96 6.07 -14.42
CA ALA A 138 8.16 6.15 -13.58
C ALA A 138 8.62 4.78 -13.06
N VAL A 139 7.74 3.78 -12.98
CA VAL A 139 8.04 2.44 -12.45
C VAL A 139 8.07 1.42 -13.58
N TYR A 140 7.09 1.46 -14.49
CA TYR A 140 6.92 0.45 -15.54
C TYR A 140 7.41 0.89 -16.93
N GLY A 141 7.88 2.14 -17.08
CA GLY A 141 8.38 2.66 -18.35
C GLY A 141 7.32 2.83 -19.44
N VAL A 142 6.03 2.84 -19.07
CA VAL A 142 4.93 3.04 -20.01
C VAL A 142 4.84 4.53 -20.38
N PRO A 143 4.70 4.89 -21.68
CA PRO A 143 4.52 6.27 -22.08
C PRO A 143 3.38 6.96 -21.33
N SER A 144 3.57 8.23 -20.97
CA SER A 144 2.52 8.99 -20.28
C SER A 144 1.24 9.00 -21.12
N SER A 145 0.12 8.68 -20.48
CA SER A 145 -1.20 8.70 -21.13
C SER A 145 -1.72 10.13 -21.36
N GLY A 146 -1.11 11.15 -20.73
CA GLY A 146 -1.58 12.52 -20.77
C GLY A 146 -2.96 12.73 -20.14
N LEU A 147 -3.47 11.74 -19.39
CA LEU A 147 -4.81 11.80 -18.80
C LEU A 147 -4.93 12.97 -17.82
N THR A 148 -6.06 13.66 -17.92
CA THR A 148 -6.44 14.73 -17.00
C THR A 148 -7.40 14.21 -15.93
N ARG A 149 -7.53 14.95 -14.81
CA ARG A 149 -8.51 14.59 -13.77
C ARG A 149 -9.93 14.61 -14.33
N ARG A 150 -10.25 15.54 -15.23
CA ARG A 150 -11.56 15.61 -15.90
C ARG A 150 -11.88 14.31 -16.63
N GLN A 151 -10.98 13.84 -17.48
CA GLN A 151 -11.19 12.62 -18.26
C GLN A 151 -11.35 11.38 -17.36
N VAL A 152 -10.59 11.29 -16.28
CA VAL A 152 -10.74 10.20 -15.29
C VAL A 152 -12.10 10.27 -14.60
N LEU A 153 -12.56 11.47 -14.21
CA LEU A 153 -13.84 11.67 -13.55
C LEU A 153 -15.04 11.40 -14.47
N GLU A 154 -14.94 11.76 -15.75
CA GLU A 154 -15.96 11.46 -16.77
C GLU A 154 -16.12 9.95 -16.94
N GLN A 155 -15.02 9.20 -17.03
CA GLN A 155 -15.06 7.73 -17.07
C GLN A 155 -15.58 7.14 -15.76
N TYR A 156 -15.15 7.68 -14.62
CA TYR A 156 -15.59 7.20 -13.31
C TYR A 156 -17.08 7.48 -13.06
N GLN A 157 -17.63 8.55 -13.61
CA GLN A 157 -19.06 8.84 -13.57
C GLN A 157 -19.85 7.70 -14.24
N VAL A 158 -19.47 7.33 -15.47
CA VAL A 158 -20.13 6.26 -16.22
C VAL A 158 -20.07 4.95 -15.44
N TYR A 159 -18.88 4.59 -14.94
CA TYR A 159 -18.70 3.42 -14.09
C TYR A 159 -19.57 3.49 -12.83
N GLY A 160 -19.47 4.59 -12.07
CA GLY A 160 -20.14 4.76 -10.79
C GLY A 160 -21.65 4.62 -10.91
N ASP A 161 -22.25 5.28 -11.91
CA ASP A 161 -23.69 5.21 -12.15
C ASP A 161 -24.13 3.80 -12.58
N SER A 162 -23.30 3.08 -13.34
CA SER A 162 -23.61 1.71 -13.79
C SER A 162 -23.63 0.67 -12.66
N VAL A 163 -22.91 0.91 -11.56
CA VAL A 163 -22.78 -0.05 -10.46
C VAL A 163 -23.60 0.30 -9.23
N LEU A 164 -24.37 1.40 -9.23
CA LEU A 164 -25.21 1.78 -8.09
C LEU A 164 -26.23 0.67 -7.77
N GLY A 165 -26.25 0.23 -6.51
CA GLY A 165 -27.24 -0.74 -6.02
C GLY A 165 -27.08 -2.18 -6.53
N THR A 166 -26.05 -2.50 -7.30
CA THR A 166 -25.88 -3.82 -7.93
C THR A 166 -25.53 -4.95 -6.96
N HIS A 167 -25.06 -4.64 -5.74
CA HIS A 167 -24.66 -5.61 -4.72
C HIS A 167 -25.79 -5.92 -3.70
N GLY A 168 -27.01 -5.45 -3.95
CA GLY A 168 -28.15 -5.60 -3.04
C GLY A 168 -28.14 -4.59 -1.88
N ASN A 169 -29.26 -4.50 -1.16
CA ASN A 169 -29.45 -3.56 -0.04
C ASN A 169 -29.11 -2.09 -0.36
N GLY A 170 -29.31 -1.68 -1.61
CA GLY A 170 -28.97 -0.33 -2.09
C GLY A 170 -27.47 -0.02 -2.11
N ARG A 171 -26.61 -1.03 -2.21
CA ARG A 171 -25.15 -0.90 -2.24
C ARG A 171 -24.56 -1.34 -3.59
N PRO A 172 -23.43 -0.78 -4.02
CA PRO A 172 -22.82 0.43 -3.47
C PRO A 172 -23.75 1.64 -3.68
N ASN A 173 -23.77 2.56 -2.71
CA ASN A 173 -24.49 3.83 -2.87
C ASN A 173 -23.54 4.94 -3.32
N VAL A 174 -24.08 6.12 -3.65
CA VAL A 174 -23.29 7.27 -4.11
C VAL A 174 -22.13 7.60 -3.17
N ARG A 175 -22.34 7.51 -1.85
CA ARG A 175 -21.29 7.79 -0.85
C ARG A 175 -20.16 6.77 -0.91
N ASP A 176 -20.46 5.50 -1.10
CA ASP A 176 -19.44 4.45 -1.24
C ASP A 176 -18.57 4.68 -2.47
N LEU A 177 -19.18 5.10 -3.58
CA LEU A 177 -18.50 5.33 -4.85
C LEU A 177 -17.72 6.65 -4.89
N VAL A 178 -18.18 7.70 -4.21
CA VAL A 178 -17.52 9.01 -4.22
C VAL A 178 -16.44 9.12 -3.15
N LYS A 179 -16.53 8.37 -2.05
CA LYS A 179 -15.55 8.41 -0.96
C LYS A 179 -14.08 8.26 -1.42
N PRO A 180 -13.74 7.36 -2.37
CA PRO A 180 -12.39 7.28 -2.93
C PRO A 180 -11.94 8.53 -3.68
N LEU A 181 -12.86 9.31 -4.26
CA LEU A 181 -12.55 10.52 -5.04
C LEU A 181 -12.25 11.74 -4.17
N LEU A 182 -12.60 11.71 -2.87
CA LEU A 182 -12.52 12.91 -2.01
C LEU A 182 -11.11 13.49 -1.91
N ASN A 183 -10.07 12.67 -2.12
CA ASN A 183 -8.68 13.10 -2.06
C ASN A 183 -8.02 13.29 -3.44
N LEU A 184 -8.78 13.21 -4.54
CA LEU A 184 -8.24 13.40 -5.90
C LEU A 184 -7.59 14.77 -6.11
N PHE A 185 -8.08 15.77 -5.39
CA PHE A 185 -7.61 17.17 -5.43
C PHE A 185 -6.73 17.52 -4.22
N HIS A 186 -6.07 16.55 -3.60
CA HIS A 186 -5.16 16.82 -2.47
C HIS A 186 -4.14 17.93 -2.81
N SER A 187 -3.95 18.89 -1.90
CA SER A 187 -3.11 20.10 -2.07
C SER A 187 -3.50 21.04 -3.23
N GLU A 188 -4.59 20.81 -3.95
CA GLU A 188 -5.04 21.68 -5.03
C GLU A 188 -5.95 22.81 -4.54
N ASN A 189 -5.98 23.92 -5.28
CA ASN A 189 -6.96 24.98 -5.05
C ASN A 189 -8.39 24.45 -5.24
N GLY A 190 -9.30 24.86 -4.38
CA GLY A 190 -10.70 24.41 -4.40
C GLY A 190 -10.99 23.10 -3.65
N ASN A 191 -9.99 22.31 -3.25
CA ASN A 191 -10.18 21.00 -2.59
C ASN A 191 -11.08 21.05 -1.34
N SER A 192 -10.86 22.03 -0.45
CA SER A 192 -11.67 22.19 0.75
C SER A 192 -13.12 22.57 0.43
N LEU A 193 -13.35 23.35 -0.62
CA LEU A 193 -14.69 23.69 -1.08
C LEU A 193 -15.37 22.51 -1.78
N TRP A 194 -14.63 21.77 -2.62
CA TRP A 194 -15.05 20.51 -3.22
C TRP A 194 -15.59 19.52 -2.19
N LYS A 195 -14.82 19.25 -1.12
CA LYS A 195 -15.23 18.33 -0.05
C LYS A 195 -16.51 18.79 0.65
N ARG A 196 -16.67 20.09 0.91
CA ARG A 196 -17.89 20.66 1.50
C ARG A 196 -19.09 20.54 0.56
N ARG A 197 -18.91 20.82 -0.74
CA ARG A 197 -19.96 20.65 -1.75
C ARG A 197 -20.37 19.19 -1.90
N ALA A 198 -19.41 18.27 -1.95
CA ALA A 198 -19.69 16.83 -2.00
C ALA A 198 -20.49 16.36 -0.77
N ASP A 199 -20.17 16.84 0.43
CA ASP A 199 -20.91 16.48 1.64
C ASP A 199 -22.37 16.98 1.62
N ALA A 200 -22.59 18.20 1.13
CA ALA A 200 -23.94 18.72 0.90
C ALA A 200 -24.68 17.93 -0.18
N ALA A 201 -24.02 17.64 -1.30
CA ALA A 201 -24.58 16.92 -2.44
C ALA A 201 -24.98 15.48 -2.09
N PHE A 202 -24.34 14.83 -1.11
CA PHE A 202 -24.76 13.50 -0.65
C PHE A 202 -26.18 13.43 -0.10
N LYS A 203 -26.79 14.58 0.29
CA LYS A 203 -28.16 14.62 0.80
C LYS A 203 -29.18 14.55 -0.33
N GLU A 204 -28.90 15.22 -1.44
CA GLU A 204 -29.85 15.44 -2.54
C GLU A 204 -29.56 14.54 -3.76
N CYS A 205 -28.29 14.34 -4.11
CA CYS A 205 -27.90 13.60 -5.31
C CYS A 205 -28.15 12.09 -5.14
N ARG A 206 -28.56 11.45 -6.24
CA ARG A 206 -28.85 10.01 -6.31
C ARG A 206 -28.00 9.26 -7.33
N SER A 207 -27.19 9.99 -8.09
CA SER A 207 -26.18 9.44 -9.00
C SER A 207 -24.80 10.02 -8.68
N VAL A 208 -23.75 9.32 -9.09
CA VAL A 208 -22.38 9.85 -9.07
C VAL A 208 -22.28 11.05 -10.00
N GLY A 209 -22.87 10.99 -11.20
CA GLY A 209 -22.82 12.11 -12.14
C GLY A 209 -23.40 13.42 -11.59
N SER A 210 -24.61 13.39 -11.03
CA SER A 210 -25.22 14.59 -10.44
C SER A 210 -24.42 15.14 -9.25
N LEU A 211 -23.79 14.26 -8.46
CA LEU A 211 -22.92 14.70 -7.37
C LEU A 211 -21.67 15.39 -7.92
N LEU A 212 -21.00 14.80 -8.92
CA LEU A 212 -19.80 15.37 -9.53
C LEU A 212 -20.11 16.72 -10.19
N GLU A 213 -21.21 16.83 -10.92
CA GLU A 213 -21.64 18.10 -11.55
C GLU A 213 -21.75 19.24 -10.54
N GLU A 214 -22.38 18.99 -9.38
CA GLU A 214 -22.55 20.01 -8.33
C GLU A 214 -21.25 20.35 -7.58
N SER A 215 -20.44 19.33 -7.31
CA SER A 215 -19.25 19.47 -6.48
C SER A 215 -18.03 19.97 -7.25
N LEU A 216 -17.85 19.58 -8.52
CA LEU A 216 -16.70 19.98 -9.35
C LEU A 216 -16.69 21.47 -9.71
N ARG A 217 -17.81 22.18 -9.57
CA ARG A 217 -17.85 23.66 -9.69
C ARG A 217 -16.90 24.39 -8.72
N ALA A 218 -16.42 23.70 -7.69
CA ALA A 218 -15.41 24.23 -6.76
C ALA A 218 -13.97 24.13 -7.27
N ILE A 219 -13.70 23.33 -8.30
CA ILE A 219 -12.37 23.06 -8.81
C ILE A 219 -12.15 23.89 -10.09
N PRO A 220 -11.10 24.72 -10.18
CA PRO A 220 -10.77 25.44 -11.40
C PRO A 220 -10.47 24.50 -12.57
N ASP A 221 -10.85 24.90 -13.80
CA ASP A 221 -10.56 24.11 -15.00
C ASP A 221 -9.07 23.83 -15.19
N CYS A 222 -8.20 24.78 -14.82
CA CYS A 222 -6.75 24.55 -14.86
C CYS A 222 -6.29 23.37 -13.98
N VAL A 223 -6.99 23.04 -12.89
CA VAL A 223 -6.69 21.87 -12.04
C VAL A 223 -7.27 20.59 -12.65
N LEU A 224 -8.47 20.67 -13.24
CA LEU A 224 -9.16 19.55 -13.88
C LEU A 224 -8.46 19.07 -15.15
N ASP A 225 -7.94 20.02 -15.92
CA ASP A 225 -7.39 19.81 -17.27
C ASP A 225 -5.85 19.78 -17.30
N SER A 226 -5.19 20.01 -16.15
CA SER A 226 -3.76 19.74 -16.05
C SER A 226 -3.51 18.23 -16.07
N PRO A 227 -2.67 17.73 -17.00
CA PRO A 227 -2.19 16.37 -16.92
C PRO A 227 -1.31 16.18 -15.68
N ILE A 228 -0.97 14.94 -15.36
CA ILE A 228 0.03 14.66 -14.32
C ILE A 228 1.36 15.35 -14.72
N SER A 229 1.77 16.38 -13.97
CA SER A 229 3.01 17.11 -14.24
C SER A 229 4.22 16.29 -13.77
N GLY A 230 5.23 16.18 -14.63
CA GLY A 230 6.37 15.28 -14.46
C GLY A 230 7.58 15.96 -13.83
N SER A 231 7.82 15.65 -12.56
CA SER A 231 9.04 15.02 -12.04
C SER A 231 8.79 14.79 -10.55
N PRO A 232 9.05 13.60 -10.00
CA PRO A 232 8.92 13.39 -8.57
C PRO A 232 9.78 14.45 -7.87
N GLU A 233 9.20 15.21 -6.94
CA GLU A 233 9.93 16.23 -6.20
C GLU A 233 11.23 15.62 -5.67
N SER A 234 12.36 16.12 -6.18
CA SER A 234 13.72 15.65 -5.89
C SER A 234 14.20 16.03 -4.49
N GLY A 235 13.27 16.31 -3.57
CA GLY A 235 13.52 16.80 -2.22
C GLY A 235 13.33 15.74 -1.13
N ASP A 236 12.86 14.54 -1.47
CA ASP A 236 12.82 13.43 -0.52
C ASP A 236 14.24 12.87 -0.35
N GLU A 237 14.80 12.97 0.87
CA GLU A 237 16.01 12.24 1.22
C GLU A 237 15.83 10.75 0.90
N ASP A 238 16.84 10.15 0.27
CA ASP A 238 16.85 8.72 0.00
C ASP A 238 17.05 7.96 1.31
N VAL A 239 15.92 7.59 1.92
CA VAL A 239 15.86 6.84 3.18
C VAL A 239 16.47 5.43 3.08
N PHE A 240 16.87 5.00 1.88
CA PHE A 240 17.46 3.68 1.64
C PHE A 240 18.96 3.71 1.30
N ALA A 241 19.56 4.87 1.06
CA ALA A 241 20.93 5.00 0.54
C ALA A 241 22.00 4.25 1.36
N ASP A 242 21.84 4.18 2.69
CA ASP A 242 22.78 3.51 3.59
C ASP A 242 22.21 2.25 4.24
N VAL A 243 21.08 1.73 3.73
CA VAL A 243 20.36 0.63 4.40
C VAL A 243 21.19 -0.64 4.51
N HIS A 244 22.06 -0.89 3.53
CA HIS A 244 22.96 -2.05 3.51
C HIS A 244 24.12 -1.95 4.51
N ASN A 245 24.42 -0.75 5.02
CA ASN A 245 25.49 -0.53 6.01
C ASN A 245 25.04 -0.83 7.45
N VAL A 246 23.73 -0.95 7.68
CA VAL A 246 23.13 -1.13 9.01
C VAL A 246 22.35 -2.43 9.14
N LEU A 247 22.60 -3.40 8.26
CA LEU A 247 21.94 -4.70 8.33
C LEU A 247 22.32 -5.45 9.61
N PRO A 248 21.38 -6.17 10.24
CA PRO A 248 21.72 -7.13 11.28
C PRO A 248 22.67 -8.22 10.75
N PRO A 249 23.35 -8.95 11.65
CA PRO A 249 24.12 -10.14 11.29
C PRO A 249 23.32 -11.12 10.41
N PRO A 250 24.00 -11.91 9.55
CA PRO A 250 23.36 -13.03 8.84
C PRO A 250 22.59 -13.94 9.78
N TYR A 251 21.38 -14.32 9.38
CA TYR A 251 20.60 -15.30 10.11
C TYR A 251 21.27 -16.69 10.02
N GLU A 252 21.62 -17.25 11.18
CA GLU A 252 22.08 -18.63 11.30
C GLU A 252 20.91 -19.49 11.77
N ALA A 253 20.46 -20.43 10.93
CA ALA A 253 19.39 -21.35 11.32
C ALA A 253 19.87 -22.20 12.50
N GLY A 254 19.26 -22.04 13.69
CA GLY A 254 19.63 -22.81 14.88
C GLY A 254 19.42 -24.31 14.68
N GLU A 255 20.31 -25.14 15.26
CA GLU A 255 20.30 -26.61 15.13
C GLU A 255 18.95 -27.26 15.52
N GLU A 256 18.19 -26.67 16.45
CA GLU A 256 16.85 -27.16 16.84
C GLU A 256 15.79 -27.02 15.73
N ILE A 257 15.99 -26.12 14.76
CA ILE A 257 15.06 -25.87 13.65
C ILE A 257 15.17 -26.97 12.57
N ILE A 258 16.34 -27.59 12.45
CA ILE A 258 16.61 -28.68 11.48
C ILE A 258 15.94 -29.98 11.91
N LEU A 259 15.78 -30.22 13.22
CA LEU A 259 15.24 -31.47 13.79
C LEU A 259 13.71 -31.56 13.77
N CYS A 260 13.00 -30.49 13.39
CA CYS A 260 11.53 -30.42 13.36
C CYS A 260 10.92 -30.33 11.94
N ALA A 261 11.74 -30.43 10.90
CA ALA A 261 11.31 -30.55 9.50
C ALA A 261 11.14 -32.02 9.12
#